data_AF-A0A960WNR7-F1
#
_entry.id   AF-A0A960WNR7-F1
#
_cell.length_a   1.000
_cell.length_b   1.000
_cell.length_c   1.000
_cell.angle_alpha   90.00
_cell.angle_beta   90.00
_cell.angle_gamma   90.00
#
_symmetry.space_group_name_H-M   'P 1'
#
loop_
_entity.id
_entity.type
_entity.pdbx_description
1 polymer ?
#
loop_
_entity_poly.entity_id
_entity_poly.type
_entity_poly.pdbx_seq_one_letter_code
_entity_poly.pdbx_strand_id
1 'polypeptide(L)'
;MSLPKAFPRLVILLWLGGVPVLADEGQPVATTRTDAAGRLLNEWFAAGRAAGLSGDYYDNRDGGHSALDLTTFPQLRALPYLESQREQKKDYGPPGEIRPETVIGNASLSGPAIGGASIPRLVYSTREGLAFLSAQYLANQLYVFPEHEDHDHWVSPGVGWGDLYAVNSPYLLTSQGSSGSDLPILRAVAMTLASFRPEVKNQLRSQKLLMPVVQQILRSSLKTVENREDYLTASAHPSAFSAEIVDEEKMMRAAQAMTLQTLPPVFHLELVRESSTPTPGVDFFEGPGRESESLADRGMVIARVFRGMERERKITVRVARVQECAGRPVRIHWRILRGDEESVTLTQSETAPEATIRVKWTKPGWTAPGPLRITSRRIEIGVFADNGDRYSPPCFVTFYFLPNEQRRYDDRDRILETDYRFNGTFTDITLTSTKPWRDLYHYDKESGALTGWTREEEGKAPVEFDAGGRLLQEGGARPVRYEIDATTHRLLQKTSE
;
A
#
# COMPACT_ATOMS: atom_id res chain seq x y z
N MET A 1 38.93 11.29 -84.55
CA MET A 1 37.89 10.99 -83.54
C MET A 1 37.39 9.58 -83.82
N SER A 2 37.96 8.55 -83.19
CA SER A 2 37.60 8.05 -81.86
C SER A 2 36.17 7.50 -81.80
N LEU A 3 35.99 6.22 -82.17
CA LEU A 3 35.43 5.14 -81.32
C LEU A 3 35.00 3.94 -82.19
N PRO A 4 35.58 2.74 -81.97
CA PRO A 4 35.08 1.47 -82.48
C PRO A 4 34.61 0.54 -81.34
N LYS A 5 34.04 -0.61 -81.75
CA LYS A 5 33.85 -1.89 -81.02
C LYS A 5 32.56 -2.00 -80.17
N ALA A 6 31.61 -2.84 -80.58
CA ALA A 6 31.59 -4.30 -80.45
C ALA A 6 31.46 -4.76 -78.99
N PHE A 7 30.23 -5.16 -78.64
CA PHE A 7 29.86 -5.84 -77.39
C PHE A 7 29.90 -7.36 -77.64
N PRO A 8 30.75 -8.14 -76.95
CA PRO A 8 30.53 -9.55 -76.76
C PRO A 8 29.92 -9.84 -75.38
N ARG A 9 29.16 -10.93 -75.35
CA ARG A 9 28.43 -11.49 -74.21
C ARG A 9 29.32 -11.69 -72.99
N LEU A 10 28.89 -11.16 -71.84
CA LEU A 10 29.44 -11.49 -70.54
C LEU A 10 28.84 -12.83 -70.07
N VAL A 11 29.70 -13.83 -69.91
CA VAL A 11 29.40 -15.08 -69.21
C VAL A 11 29.39 -14.77 -67.71
N ILE A 12 28.23 -14.94 -67.07
CA ILE A 12 28.13 -14.90 -65.60
C ILE A 12 28.54 -16.27 -65.07
N LEU A 13 29.72 -16.33 -64.44
CA LEU A 13 30.11 -17.46 -63.58
C LEU A 13 29.25 -17.43 -62.31
N LEU A 14 28.41 -18.45 -62.14
CA LEU A 14 27.76 -18.78 -60.88
C LEU A 14 28.81 -19.27 -59.88
N TRP A 15 29.21 -18.39 -58.96
CA TRP A 15 29.86 -18.81 -57.71
C TRP A 15 28.80 -19.45 -56.81
N LEU A 16 28.86 -20.76 -56.65
CA LEU A 16 28.23 -21.49 -55.55
C LEU A 16 28.96 -21.12 -54.25
N GLY A 17 28.65 -19.95 -53.71
CA GLY A 17 29.00 -19.59 -52.34
C GLY A 17 28.15 -20.43 -51.40
N GLY A 18 28.80 -21.29 -50.62
CA GLY A 18 28.15 -22.02 -49.53
C GLY A 18 27.44 -21.02 -48.62
N VAL A 19 26.13 -21.22 -48.46
CA VAL A 19 25.36 -20.52 -47.43
C VAL A 19 26.05 -20.83 -46.11
N PRO A 20 26.55 -19.83 -45.36
CA PRO A 20 26.99 -20.09 -44.00
C PRO A 20 25.76 -20.63 -43.28
N VAL A 21 25.87 -21.84 -42.74
CA VAL A 21 24.95 -22.34 -41.72
C VAL A 21 24.91 -21.24 -40.67
N LEU A 22 23.81 -20.50 -40.62
CA LEU A 22 23.54 -19.56 -39.56
C LEU A 22 23.75 -20.35 -38.27
N ALA A 23 24.64 -19.84 -37.43
CA ALA A 23 24.77 -20.32 -36.07
C ALA A 23 23.36 -20.39 -35.48
N ASP A 24 23.06 -21.50 -34.82
CA ASP A 24 21.83 -21.71 -34.06
C ASP A 24 21.75 -20.59 -33.02
N GLU A 25 21.13 -19.46 -33.37
CA GLU A 25 20.71 -18.44 -32.40
C GLU A 25 19.72 -19.17 -31.50
N GLY A 26 20.22 -19.63 -30.34
CA GLY A 26 19.50 -20.52 -29.46
C GLY A 26 18.05 -20.06 -29.25
N GLN A 27 17.11 -21.01 -29.28
CA GLN A 27 15.68 -20.71 -29.21
C GLN A 27 15.37 -19.70 -28.10
N PRO A 28 14.48 -18.72 -28.35
CA PRO A 28 14.16 -17.70 -27.37
C PRO A 28 13.66 -18.35 -26.08
N VAL A 29 14.29 -18.01 -24.95
CA VAL A 29 13.90 -18.47 -23.61
C VAL A 29 13.14 -17.37 -22.87
N ALA A 30 12.29 -17.77 -21.92
CA ALA A 30 11.61 -16.82 -21.03
C ALA A 30 12.54 -16.36 -19.89
N THR A 31 13.44 -17.24 -19.43
CA THR A 31 14.44 -16.97 -18.39
C THR A 31 15.71 -17.77 -18.65
N THR A 32 16.87 -17.29 -18.18
CA THR A 32 18.13 -18.07 -18.23
C THR A 32 18.36 -18.87 -16.94
N ARG A 33 17.43 -18.82 -15.97
CA ARG A 33 17.49 -19.65 -14.76
C ARG A 33 17.51 -21.14 -15.12
N THR A 34 18.41 -21.87 -14.49
CA THR A 34 18.57 -23.32 -14.70
C THR A 34 17.99 -24.16 -13.57
N ASP A 35 17.44 -23.54 -12.52
CA ASP A 35 16.75 -24.22 -11.43
C ASP A 35 15.39 -24.81 -11.86
N ALA A 36 14.69 -25.48 -10.95
CA ALA A 36 13.43 -26.15 -11.26
C ALA A 36 12.36 -25.18 -11.79
N ALA A 37 12.26 -23.99 -11.18
CA ALA A 37 11.35 -22.93 -11.62
C ALA A 37 11.71 -22.42 -13.03
N GLY A 38 12.99 -22.14 -13.28
CA GLY A 38 13.46 -21.69 -14.59
C GLY A 38 13.19 -22.70 -15.71
N ARG A 39 13.49 -23.98 -15.47
CA ARG A 39 13.21 -25.06 -16.42
C ARG A 39 11.71 -25.20 -16.71
N LEU A 40 10.88 -25.15 -15.67
CA LEU A 40 9.43 -25.24 -15.81
C LEU A 40 8.84 -24.09 -16.63
N LEU A 41 9.28 -22.86 -16.38
CA LEU A 41 8.85 -21.69 -17.14
C LEU A 41 9.26 -21.81 -18.62
N ASN A 42 10.52 -22.20 -18.88
CA ASN A 42 11.01 -22.35 -20.25
C ASN A 42 10.30 -23.49 -21.00
N GLU A 43 9.95 -24.59 -20.33
CA GLU A 43 9.12 -25.65 -20.91
C GLU A 43 7.75 -25.12 -21.34
N TRP A 44 7.05 -24.40 -20.47
CA TRP A 44 5.76 -23.80 -20.81
C TRP A 44 5.87 -22.75 -21.92
N PHE A 45 6.95 -21.98 -21.93
CA PHE A 45 7.19 -20.96 -22.95
C PHE A 45 7.46 -21.59 -24.32
N ALA A 46 8.34 -22.59 -24.39
CA ALA A 46 8.62 -23.34 -25.62
C ALA A 46 7.37 -24.04 -26.18
N ALA A 47 6.45 -24.46 -25.30
CA ALA A 47 5.15 -25.03 -25.68
C ALA A 47 4.10 -23.97 -26.09
N GLY A 48 4.43 -22.68 -26.09
CA GLY A 48 3.49 -21.58 -26.38
C GLY A 48 2.42 -21.36 -25.30
N ARG A 49 2.60 -21.95 -24.11
CA ARG A 49 1.63 -21.92 -23.01
C ARG A 49 1.92 -20.83 -21.98
N ALA A 50 3.10 -20.23 -21.99
CA ALA A 50 3.47 -19.12 -21.12
C ALA A 50 3.72 -17.86 -21.96
N ALA A 51 3.34 -16.71 -21.43
CA ALA A 51 3.44 -15.43 -22.14
C ALA A 51 4.87 -14.89 -22.22
N GLY A 52 5.75 -15.31 -21.29
CA GLY A 52 7.06 -14.67 -21.12
C GLY A 52 6.92 -13.22 -20.64
N LEU A 53 7.99 -12.43 -20.76
CA LEU A 53 8.08 -11.04 -20.28
C LEU A 53 8.15 -10.01 -21.41
N SER A 54 7.91 -10.43 -22.66
CA SER A 54 7.90 -9.51 -23.79
C SER A 54 6.89 -8.37 -23.58
N GLY A 55 7.38 -7.13 -23.69
CA GLY A 55 6.60 -5.91 -23.47
C GLY A 55 6.42 -5.49 -22.00
N ASP A 56 7.03 -6.21 -21.05
CA ASP A 56 7.14 -5.77 -19.66
C ASP A 56 8.44 -5.00 -19.43
N TYR A 57 8.42 -4.10 -18.45
CA TYR A 57 9.54 -3.25 -18.09
C TYR A 57 9.95 -3.44 -16.62
N TYR A 58 11.24 -3.30 -16.37
CA TYR A 58 11.84 -3.24 -15.05
C TYR A 58 12.31 -1.82 -14.73
N ASP A 59 11.86 -1.26 -13.62
CA ASP A 59 12.23 0.05 -13.13
C ASP A 59 13.02 -0.07 -11.81
N ASN A 60 14.34 0.04 -11.89
CA ASN A 60 15.19 0.20 -10.70
C ASN A 60 15.27 1.69 -10.34
N ARG A 61 14.89 2.02 -9.09
CA ARG A 61 14.84 3.41 -8.63
C ARG A 61 15.77 3.71 -7.46
N ASP A 62 16.91 3.03 -7.40
CA ASP A 62 17.92 3.21 -6.35
C ASP A 62 19.36 3.35 -6.91
N GLY A 63 19.49 3.65 -8.21
CA GLY A 63 20.79 3.81 -8.86
C GLY A 63 21.52 2.50 -9.11
N GLY A 64 20.81 1.38 -9.11
CA GLY A 64 21.35 0.03 -9.32
C GLY A 64 21.84 -0.66 -8.03
N HIS A 65 21.52 -0.10 -6.86
CA HIS A 65 21.96 -0.63 -5.55
C HIS A 65 21.37 -2.01 -5.25
N SER A 66 20.08 -2.22 -5.53
CA SER A 66 19.43 -3.54 -5.47
C SER A 66 18.75 -3.86 -6.80
N ALA A 67 19.55 -4.01 -7.86
CA ALA A 67 19.02 -4.28 -9.19
C ALA A 67 18.65 -5.76 -9.37
N LEU A 68 17.50 -6.01 -10.01
CA LEU A 68 17.19 -7.30 -10.62
C LEU A 68 18.19 -7.56 -11.75
N ASP A 69 18.81 -8.75 -11.73
CA ASP A 69 19.70 -9.16 -12.82
C ASP A 69 18.88 -9.45 -14.09
N LEU A 70 18.92 -8.52 -15.05
CA LEU A 70 18.20 -8.65 -16.32
C LEU A 70 18.77 -9.73 -17.24
N THR A 71 20.00 -10.19 -17.02
CA THR A 71 20.53 -11.35 -17.78
C THR A 71 19.77 -12.64 -17.43
N THR A 72 19.16 -12.68 -16.24
CA THR A 72 18.26 -13.75 -15.79
C THR A 72 16.90 -13.71 -16.50
N PHE A 73 16.48 -12.55 -17.01
CA PHE A 73 15.17 -12.30 -17.62
C PHE A 73 15.31 -11.59 -18.98
N PRO A 74 15.78 -12.29 -20.03
CA PRO A 74 16.23 -11.66 -21.28
C PRO A 74 15.12 -10.93 -22.07
N GLN A 75 13.84 -11.18 -21.77
CA GLN A 75 12.70 -10.49 -22.38
C GLN A 75 12.26 -9.23 -21.63
N LEU A 76 12.67 -9.07 -20.36
CA LEU A 76 12.31 -7.95 -19.49
C LEU A 76 13.22 -6.75 -19.79
N ARG A 77 12.63 -5.61 -20.16
CA ARG A 77 13.41 -4.43 -20.59
C ARG A 77 13.62 -3.47 -19.43
N ALA A 78 14.83 -2.95 -19.25
CA ALA A 78 15.03 -1.81 -18.36
C ALA A 78 14.19 -0.61 -18.84
N LEU A 79 13.53 0.06 -17.91
CA LEU A 79 12.80 1.29 -18.21
C LEU A 79 13.82 2.39 -18.58
N PRO A 80 13.69 3.01 -19.76
CA PRO A 80 14.66 3.99 -20.20
C PRO A 80 14.45 5.32 -19.46
N TYR A 81 15.56 5.93 -19.05
CA TYR A 81 15.61 7.30 -18.53
C TYR A 81 16.61 8.11 -19.34
N LEU A 82 16.18 9.27 -19.81
CA LEU A 82 17.06 10.28 -20.41
C LEU A 82 18.00 10.85 -19.35
N GLU A 83 19.18 11.31 -19.78
CA GLU A 83 20.17 11.94 -18.89
C GLU A 83 19.56 13.10 -18.08
N SER A 84 18.78 13.97 -18.74
CA SER A 84 18.07 15.07 -18.07
C SER A 84 17.05 14.61 -17.03
N GLN A 85 16.48 13.41 -17.17
CA GLN A 85 15.58 12.84 -16.17
C GLN A 85 16.36 12.30 -14.96
N ARG A 86 17.56 11.76 -15.18
CA ARG A 86 18.46 11.29 -14.11
C ARG A 86 19.05 12.46 -13.32
N GLU A 87 19.41 13.56 -14.00
CA GLU A 87 19.81 14.81 -13.36
C GLU A 87 18.71 15.35 -12.42
N GLN A 88 17.44 15.16 -12.81
CA GLN A 88 16.27 15.50 -11.99
C GLN A 88 15.89 14.41 -10.98
N LYS A 89 16.67 13.33 -10.86
CA LYS A 89 16.42 12.17 -9.99
C LYS A 89 15.07 11.50 -10.23
N LYS A 90 14.56 11.50 -11.46
CA LYS A 90 13.29 10.83 -11.81
C LYS A 90 13.38 9.31 -11.76
N ASP A 91 14.58 8.75 -11.75
CA ASP A 91 14.91 7.33 -11.57
C ASP A 91 15.35 7.01 -10.13
N TYR A 92 14.98 7.83 -9.14
CA TYR A 92 15.36 7.61 -7.75
C TYR A 92 14.18 7.80 -6.79
N GLY A 93 14.10 6.98 -5.75
CA GLY A 93 13.05 7.10 -4.73
C GLY A 93 11.70 6.50 -5.16
N PRO A 94 10.59 6.90 -4.52
CA PRO A 94 9.27 6.45 -4.95
C PRO A 94 8.99 6.87 -6.41
N PRO A 95 8.21 6.08 -7.16
CA PRO A 95 7.73 6.47 -8.48
C PRO A 95 6.94 7.78 -8.42
N GLY A 96 7.21 8.69 -9.36
CA GLY A 96 6.62 10.03 -9.41
C GLY A 96 5.68 10.26 -10.59
N GLU A 97 5.54 9.30 -11.51
CA GLU A 97 4.66 9.41 -12.67
C GLU A 97 4.02 8.07 -13.04
N ILE A 98 2.79 8.12 -13.54
CA ILE A 98 2.06 6.94 -13.99
C ILE A 98 2.51 6.61 -15.42
N ARG A 99 3.14 5.46 -15.58
CA ARG A 99 3.57 4.92 -16.87
C ARG A 99 2.45 4.26 -17.69
N PRO A 100 2.46 4.37 -19.03
CA PRO A 100 1.60 3.56 -19.88
C PRO A 100 2.05 2.08 -19.97
N GLU A 101 3.33 1.80 -19.72
CA GLU A 101 3.93 0.47 -19.75
C GLU A 101 3.44 -0.43 -18.59
N THR A 102 3.58 -1.74 -18.78
CA THR A 102 3.51 -2.68 -17.65
C THR A 102 4.88 -2.70 -16.97
N VAL A 103 4.92 -2.29 -15.70
CA VAL A 103 6.17 -2.10 -14.97
C VAL A 103 6.18 -2.94 -13.70
N ILE A 104 7.29 -3.62 -13.46
CA ILE A 104 7.67 -4.05 -12.12
C ILE A 104 8.91 -3.27 -11.71
N GLY A 105 9.04 -2.95 -10.44
CA GLY A 105 10.18 -2.16 -10.01
C GLY A 105 10.47 -2.28 -8.53
N ASN A 106 11.57 -1.69 -8.14
CA ASN A 106 11.96 -1.59 -6.75
C ASN A 106 12.83 -0.37 -6.52
N ALA A 107 12.93 0.01 -5.26
CA ALA A 107 13.93 0.94 -4.78
C ALA A 107 14.33 0.48 -3.37
N SER A 108 15.53 -0.06 -3.22
CA SER A 108 16.08 -0.41 -1.91
C SER A 108 16.60 0.83 -1.18
N LEU A 109 15.71 1.82 -1.05
CA LEU A 109 15.91 3.07 -0.33
C LEU A 109 15.00 3.04 0.90
N SER A 110 15.61 2.91 2.07
CA SER A 110 14.93 3.10 3.33
C SER A 110 15.85 3.80 4.32
N GLY A 111 15.28 4.65 5.16
CA GLY A 111 15.98 5.25 6.29
C GLY A 111 15.54 4.61 7.61
N PRO A 112 16.27 4.86 8.71
CA PRO A 112 15.90 4.34 10.02
C PRO A 112 14.52 4.82 10.45
N ALA A 113 13.90 4.11 11.39
CA ALA A 113 12.54 4.41 11.82
C ALA A 113 12.39 5.84 12.38
N ILE A 114 13.41 6.39 13.05
CA ILE A 114 13.44 7.79 13.51
C ILE A 114 14.33 8.60 12.59
N GLY A 115 13.82 9.72 12.05
CA GLY A 115 14.58 10.65 11.20
C GLY A 115 14.75 10.18 9.75
N GLY A 116 14.44 8.92 9.45
CA GLY A 116 14.23 8.38 8.10
C GLY A 116 12.80 7.91 7.90
N ALA A 117 12.58 7.03 6.94
CA ALA A 117 11.37 6.24 6.71
C ALA A 117 11.62 5.28 5.54
N SER A 118 10.90 4.16 5.50
CA SER A 118 10.76 3.41 4.25
C SER A 118 9.87 4.13 3.25
N ILE A 119 10.07 3.81 1.97
CA ILE A 119 9.19 4.31 0.91
C ILE A 119 7.72 3.97 1.21
N PRO A 120 7.34 2.72 1.57
CA PRO A 120 5.98 2.41 1.99
C PRO A 120 5.45 3.36 3.07
N ARG A 121 6.21 3.62 4.13
CA ARG A 121 5.75 4.51 5.22
C ARG A 121 5.52 5.94 4.74
N LEU A 122 6.39 6.47 3.87
CA LEU A 122 6.24 7.81 3.29
C LEU A 122 4.96 7.93 2.46
N VAL A 123 4.69 6.97 1.58
CA VAL A 123 3.55 7.05 0.64
C VAL A 123 2.23 6.64 1.29
N TYR A 124 2.26 5.80 2.32
CA TYR A 124 1.08 5.37 3.07
C TYR A 124 0.52 6.42 4.03
N SER A 125 1.34 7.39 4.43
CA SER A 125 0.97 8.37 5.45
C SER A 125 0.32 9.64 4.88
N THR A 126 0.09 9.70 3.57
CA THR A 126 -0.53 10.85 2.89
C THR A 126 -1.65 10.41 1.94
N ARG A 127 -2.62 11.29 1.73
CA ARG A 127 -3.74 11.04 0.82
C ARG A 127 -3.28 11.01 -0.64
N GLU A 128 -2.36 11.90 -0.99
CA GLU A 128 -1.77 12.02 -2.31
C GLU A 128 -0.95 10.77 -2.65
N GLY A 129 -0.18 10.25 -1.69
CA GLY A 129 0.59 9.01 -1.86
C GLY A 129 -0.31 7.81 -2.13
N LEU A 130 -1.37 7.60 -1.34
CA LEU A 130 -2.31 6.50 -1.57
C LEU A 130 -3.09 6.65 -2.88
N ALA A 131 -3.47 7.87 -3.26
CA ALA A 131 -4.13 8.13 -4.54
C ALA A 131 -3.21 7.81 -5.72
N PHE A 132 -1.93 8.22 -5.65
CA PHE A 132 -0.91 7.91 -6.64
C PHE A 132 -0.71 6.40 -6.77
N LEU A 133 -0.52 5.70 -5.64
CA LEU A 133 -0.34 4.25 -5.61
C LEU A 133 -1.53 3.51 -6.23
N SER A 134 -2.76 3.94 -5.94
CA SER A 134 -3.95 3.36 -6.55
C SER A 134 -3.94 3.52 -8.08
N ALA A 135 -3.57 4.70 -8.58
CA ALA A 135 -3.50 4.96 -10.02
C ALA A 135 -2.38 4.13 -10.69
N GLN A 136 -1.22 4.02 -10.05
CA GLN A 136 -0.09 3.20 -10.52
C GLN A 136 -0.48 1.73 -10.62
N TYR A 137 -1.07 1.21 -9.55
CA TYR A 137 -1.47 -0.19 -9.47
C TYR A 137 -2.47 -0.57 -10.57
N LEU A 138 -3.47 0.28 -10.78
CA LEU A 138 -4.46 0.17 -11.86
C LEU A 138 -3.92 0.62 -13.23
N ALA A 139 -2.65 1.01 -13.34
CA ALA A 139 -1.99 1.23 -14.62
C ALA A 139 -1.14 0.02 -15.05
N ASN A 140 -1.18 -1.09 -14.30
CA ASN A 140 -0.32 -2.28 -14.41
C ASN A 140 1.13 -2.05 -13.96
N GLN A 141 1.32 -1.31 -12.86
CA GLN A 141 2.63 -1.07 -12.29
C GLN A 141 2.66 -1.54 -10.83
N LEU A 142 3.64 -2.38 -10.47
CA LEU A 142 3.78 -2.93 -9.13
C LEU A 142 5.23 -2.80 -8.65
N TYR A 143 5.42 -2.15 -7.51
CA TYR A 143 6.75 -1.94 -6.94
C TYR A 143 6.92 -2.70 -5.62
N VAL A 144 8.15 -3.15 -5.38
CA VAL A 144 8.58 -3.80 -4.14
C VAL A 144 9.56 -2.89 -3.40
N PHE A 145 9.35 -2.66 -2.11
CA PHE A 145 10.23 -1.83 -1.29
C PHE A 145 10.52 -2.49 0.06
N PRO A 146 11.76 -2.41 0.58
CA PRO A 146 12.07 -2.86 1.94
C PRO A 146 11.41 -1.98 3.00
N GLU A 147 11.05 -2.60 4.13
CA GLU A 147 10.51 -1.90 5.31
C GLU A 147 11.60 -1.22 6.17
N HIS A 148 12.76 -1.87 6.35
CA HIS A 148 13.87 -1.44 7.21
C HIS A 148 13.46 -0.66 8.49
N GLU A 149 13.24 -1.39 9.59
CA GLU A 149 12.88 -0.91 10.93
C GLU A 149 11.44 -0.40 11.12
N ASP A 150 10.63 -0.34 10.06
CA ASP A 150 9.23 0.10 10.10
C ASP A 150 8.25 -1.00 10.52
N HIS A 151 8.71 -2.26 10.52
CA HIS A 151 7.90 -3.44 10.85
C HIS A 151 8.71 -4.46 11.66
N ASP A 152 9.42 -3.99 12.69
CA ASP A 152 10.26 -4.83 13.55
C ASP A 152 9.70 -5.01 14.96
N HIS A 153 10.06 -6.12 15.60
CA HIS A 153 9.71 -6.40 17.00
C HIS A 153 10.15 -5.25 17.91
N TRP A 154 9.23 -4.77 18.75
CA TRP A 154 9.61 -3.89 19.85
C TRP A 154 10.41 -4.69 20.88
N VAL A 155 11.68 -4.33 21.09
CA VAL A 155 12.57 -4.98 22.07
C VAL A 155 12.88 -4.05 23.24
N SER A 156 13.18 -2.79 22.96
CA SER A 156 13.48 -1.77 23.97
C SER A 156 13.33 -0.36 23.37
N PRO A 157 13.32 0.73 24.16
CA PRO A 157 13.39 2.08 23.61
C PRO A 157 14.57 2.21 22.63
N GLY A 158 14.29 2.59 21.38
CA GLY A 158 15.31 2.70 20.32
C GLY A 158 15.61 1.40 19.56
N VAL A 159 14.97 0.26 19.87
CA VAL A 159 15.17 -1.02 19.18
C VAL A 159 13.81 -1.62 18.81
N GLY A 160 13.42 -1.37 17.55
CA GLY A 160 12.16 -1.77 16.95
C GLY A 160 10.94 -1.01 17.50
N TRP A 161 9.99 -0.70 16.64
CA TRP A 161 8.84 0.16 16.97
C TRP A 161 7.48 -0.52 16.81
N GLY A 162 7.51 -1.82 16.50
CA GLY A 162 6.34 -2.55 16.05
C GLY A 162 6.01 -2.19 14.62
N ASP A 163 4.73 -2.13 14.33
CA ASP A 163 4.16 -1.80 13.03
C ASP A 163 3.91 -0.28 12.94
N LEU A 164 4.75 0.40 12.15
CA LEU A 164 4.68 1.84 11.94
C LEU A 164 3.78 2.26 10.78
N TYR A 165 3.22 1.32 10.02
CA TYR A 165 2.36 1.67 8.90
C TYR A 165 0.98 2.18 9.38
N ALA A 166 0.51 3.27 8.76
CA ALA A 166 -0.85 3.75 8.99
C ALA A 166 -1.92 2.87 8.32
N VAL A 167 -1.52 2.12 7.30
CA VAL A 167 -2.44 1.38 6.41
C VAL A 167 -1.73 0.17 5.81
N ASN A 168 -2.50 -0.89 5.54
CA ASN A 168 -2.09 -1.98 4.66
C ASN A 168 -2.78 -1.81 3.31
N SER A 169 -2.08 -2.11 2.21
CA SER A 169 -2.53 -1.81 0.87
C SER A 169 -2.10 -2.88 -0.13
N PRO A 170 -2.91 -3.16 -1.17
CA PRO A 170 -2.49 -4.01 -2.29
C PRO A 170 -1.64 -3.26 -3.33
N TYR A 171 -1.49 -1.93 -3.23
CA TYR A 171 -0.95 -1.13 -4.34
C TYR A 171 0.58 -1.25 -4.54
N LEU A 172 1.29 -1.74 -3.53
CA LEU A 172 2.71 -2.09 -3.58
C LEU A 172 2.97 -3.34 -2.74
N LEU A 173 4.19 -3.84 -2.80
CA LEU A 173 4.68 -4.90 -1.92
C LEU A 173 5.77 -4.36 -1.01
N THR A 174 5.63 -4.60 0.29
CA THR A 174 6.68 -4.29 1.26
C THR A 174 7.42 -5.58 1.58
N SER A 175 8.75 -5.60 1.46
CA SER A 175 9.57 -6.73 1.91
C SER A 175 10.03 -6.52 3.36
N GLN A 176 10.01 -7.59 4.17
CA GLN A 176 10.58 -7.57 5.52
C GLN A 176 12.11 -7.56 5.42
N GLY A 177 12.77 -6.60 6.08
CA GLY A 177 14.21 -6.41 6.07
C GLY A 177 14.68 -5.17 5.30
N SER A 178 15.97 -5.15 4.98
CA SER A 178 16.69 -3.99 4.43
C SER A 178 16.98 -4.15 2.92
N SER A 179 17.94 -3.40 2.38
CA SER A 179 18.37 -3.51 0.98
C SER A 179 18.59 -4.96 0.54
N GLY A 180 18.03 -5.33 -0.62
CA GLY A 180 18.10 -6.68 -1.18
C GLY A 180 16.99 -7.63 -0.72
N SER A 181 16.25 -7.31 0.36
CA SER A 181 15.09 -8.12 0.80
C SER A 181 13.93 -8.11 -0.19
N ASP A 182 13.89 -7.11 -1.07
CA ASP A 182 12.91 -6.92 -2.14
C ASP A 182 13.11 -7.91 -3.31
N LEU A 183 14.36 -8.32 -3.57
CA LEU A 183 14.71 -9.14 -4.73
C LEU A 183 14.00 -10.50 -4.82
N PRO A 184 13.87 -11.30 -3.75
CA PRO A 184 13.14 -12.57 -3.82
C PRO A 184 11.68 -12.40 -4.23
N ILE A 185 11.01 -11.36 -3.71
CA ILE A 185 9.61 -11.04 -4.04
C ILE A 185 9.51 -10.54 -5.47
N LEU A 186 10.41 -9.63 -5.88
CA LEU A 186 10.45 -9.10 -7.25
C LEU A 186 10.69 -10.21 -8.29
N ARG A 187 11.60 -11.16 -7.99
CA ARG A 187 11.83 -12.36 -8.83
C ARG A 187 10.58 -13.21 -8.94
N ALA A 188 9.90 -13.49 -7.82
CA ALA A 188 8.67 -14.26 -7.82
C ALA A 188 7.55 -13.59 -8.64
N VAL A 189 7.43 -12.26 -8.55
CA VAL A 189 6.53 -11.47 -9.39
C VAL A 189 6.89 -11.59 -10.88
N ALA A 190 8.17 -11.44 -11.25
CA ALA A 190 8.62 -11.59 -12.63
C ALA A 190 8.33 -12.99 -13.19
N MET A 191 8.64 -14.05 -12.44
CA MET A 191 8.34 -15.44 -12.83
C MET A 191 6.83 -15.68 -12.98
N THR A 192 6.01 -15.10 -12.10
CA THR A 192 4.54 -15.18 -12.17
C THR A 192 3.98 -14.47 -13.40
N LEU A 193 4.45 -13.26 -13.68
CA LEU A 193 4.09 -12.50 -14.88
C LEU A 193 4.43 -13.28 -16.15
N ALA A 194 5.57 -13.96 -16.17
CA ALA A 194 5.99 -14.78 -17.30
C ALA A 194 5.13 -16.04 -17.49
N SER A 195 4.60 -16.58 -16.39
CA SER A 195 3.91 -17.88 -16.35
C SER A 195 2.44 -17.84 -16.77
N PHE A 196 1.80 -16.66 -16.81
CA PHE A 196 0.45 -16.56 -17.34
C PHE A 196 0.36 -17.09 -18.77
N ARG A 197 -0.79 -17.66 -19.12
CA ARG A 197 -1.09 -17.95 -20.53
C ARG A 197 -1.11 -16.65 -21.34
N PRO A 198 -0.64 -16.66 -22.61
CA PRO A 198 -0.58 -15.46 -23.44
C PRO A 198 -1.92 -14.70 -23.50
N GLU A 199 -3.03 -15.39 -23.75
CA GLU A 199 -4.36 -14.80 -23.84
C GLU A 199 -4.83 -14.21 -22.51
N VAL A 200 -4.50 -14.86 -21.38
CA VAL A 200 -4.86 -14.39 -20.04
C VAL A 200 -4.08 -13.13 -19.69
N LYS A 201 -2.76 -13.12 -19.89
CA LYS A 201 -1.94 -11.94 -19.61
C LYS A 201 -2.37 -10.74 -20.44
N ASN A 202 -2.67 -10.95 -21.73
CA ASN A 202 -3.14 -9.90 -22.62
C ASN A 202 -4.49 -9.33 -22.15
N GLN A 203 -5.45 -10.19 -21.78
CA GLN A 203 -6.72 -9.75 -21.23
C GLN A 203 -6.52 -8.91 -19.97
N LEU A 204 -5.75 -9.42 -19.00
CA LEU A 204 -5.48 -8.74 -17.74
C LEU A 204 -4.78 -7.40 -17.94
N ARG A 205 -3.79 -7.33 -18.85
CA ARG A 205 -3.09 -6.08 -19.17
C ARG A 205 -4.04 -5.05 -19.78
N SER A 206 -4.85 -5.45 -20.77
CA SER A 206 -5.79 -4.55 -21.46
C SER A 206 -6.87 -3.99 -20.53
N GLN A 207 -7.34 -4.81 -19.58
CA GLN A 207 -8.36 -4.44 -18.61
C GLN A 207 -7.82 -3.81 -17.33
N LYS A 208 -6.50 -3.58 -17.24
CA LYS A 208 -5.87 -3.00 -16.04
C LYS A 208 -6.05 -3.84 -14.76
N LEU A 209 -6.10 -5.16 -14.93
CA LEU A 209 -6.27 -6.14 -13.86
C LEU A 209 -4.99 -6.92 -13.53
N LEU A 210 -3.90 -6.71 -14.28
CA LEU A 210 -2.71 -7.57 -14.16
C LEU A 210 -2.10 -7.56 -12.76
N MET A 211 -1.86 -6.38 -12.18
CA MET A 211 -1.29 -6.27 -10.83
C MET A 211 -2.28 -6.62 -9.71
N PRO A 212 -3.58 -6.27 -9.82
CA PRO A 212 -4.67 -6.89 -9.04
C PRO A 212 -4.56 -8.41 -8.94
N VAL A 213 -4.44 -9.10 -10.08
CA VAL A 213 -4.36 -10.55 -10.09
C VAL A 213 -3.03 -11.08 -9.56
N VAL A 214 -1.90 -10.44 -9.85
CA VAL A 214 -0.61 -10.84 -9.28
C VAL A 214 -0.59 -10.76 -7.75
N GLN A 215 -1.18 -9.71 -7.16
CA GLN A 215 -1.32 -9.60 -5.70
C GLN A 215 -2.23 -10.70 -5.12
N GLN A 216 -3.34 -11.02 -5.80
CA GLN A 216 -4.21 -12.11 -5.42
C GLN A 216 -3.46 -13.45 -5.43
N ILE A 217 -2.67 -13.71 -6.49
CA ILE A 217 -1.85 -14.92 -6.64
C ILE A 217 -0.80 -14.98 -5.54
N LEU A 218 -0.04 -13.92 -5.30
CA LEU A 218 0.99 -13.88 -4.25
C LEU A 218 0.39 -14.28 -2.90
N ARG A 219 -0.69 -13.62 -2.50
CA ARG A 219 -1.31 -13.80 -1.18
C ARG A 219 -1.94 -15.19 -1.02
N SER A 220 -2.57 -15.72 -2.06
CA SER A 220 -3.12 -17.09 -2.05
C SER A 220 -2.07 -18.19 -2.16
N SER A 221 -0.85 -17.83 -2.57
CA SER A 221 0.26 -18.76 -2.73
C SER A 221 1.26 -18.72 -1.57
N LEU A 222 1.07 -17.87 -0.56
CA LEU A 222 1.97 -17.87 0.59
C LEU A 222 2.01 -19.25 1.25
N LYS A 223 3.16 -19.62 1.81
CA LYS A 223 3.33 -20.87 2.56
C LYS A 223 2.50 -20.91 3.84
N THR A 224 2.07 -19.76 4.33
CA THR A 224 1.14 -19.60 5.46
C THR A 224 -0.33 -19.78 5.06
N VAL A 225 -0.63 -20.00 3.78
CA VAL A 225 -1.97 -20.20 3.22
C VAL A 225 -2.03 -21.63 2.68
N GLU A 226 -2.49 -22.54 3.52
CA GLU A 226 -2.55 -23.97 3.21
C GLU A 226 -3.84 -24.30 2.45
N ASN A 227 -4.95 -23.71 2.91
CA ASN A 227 -6.29 -23.94 2.38
C ASN A 227 -6.89 -22.66 1.79
N ARG A 228 -8.01 -22.79 1.06
CA ARG A 228 -8.68 -21.65 0.42
C ARG A 228 -9.09 -20.60 1.47
N GLU A 229 -9.67 -21.04 2.57
CA GLU A 229 -10.25 -20.19 3.62
C GLU A 229 -9.18 -19.39 4.37
N ASP A 230 -7.92 -19.85 4.40
CA ASP A 230 -6.80 -19.11 5.00
C ASP A 230 -6.57 -17.77 4.30
N TYR A 231 -6.98 -17.66 3.03
CA TYR A 231 -6.99 -16.40 2.29
C TYR A 231 -7.84 -15.33 2.98
N LEU A 232 -8.87 -15.69 3.72
CA LEU A 232 -9.76 -14.74 4.41
C LEU A 232 -9.21 -14.33 5.79
N THR A 233 -7.99 -14.73 6.13
CA THR A 233 -7.36 -14.51 7.44
C THR A 233 -6.10 -13.66 7.33
N ALA A 234 -5.61 -13.18 8.47
CA ALA A 234 -4.39 -12.39 8.53
C ALA A 234 -3.15 -13.12 7.97
N SER A 235 -3.15 -14.45 7.94
CA SER A 235 -2.06 -15.28 7.39
C SER A 235 -1.77 -15.02 5.91
N ALA A 236 -2.78 -14.62 5.13
CA ALA A 236 -2.65 -14.22 3.73
C ALA A 236 -2.36 -12.72 3.55
N HIS A 237 -2.50 -11.95 4.64
CA HIS A 237 -2.50 -10.49 4.62
C HIS A 237 -1.43 -9.83 5.48
N PRO A 238 -0.15 -10.27 5.43
CA PRO A 238 0.90 -9.54 6.11
C PRO A 238 1.08 -8.16 5.46
N SER A 239 1.62 -7.24 6.25
CA SER A 239 1.92 -5.87 5.82
C SER A 239 3.33 -5.74 5.24
N ALA A 240 4.25 -6.63 5.67
CA ALA A 240 5.55 -6.85 5.08
C ALA A 240 5.75 -8.36 4.82
N PHE A 241 6.20 -8.71 3.62
CA PHE A 241 6.41 -10.08 3.17
C PHE A 241 7.86 -10.48 3.38
N SER A 242 8.11 -11.60 4.05
CA SER A 242 9.45 -12.17 4.13
C SER A 242 9.69 -13.13 2.97
N ALA A 243 10.94 -13.30 2.53
CA ALA A 243 11.26 -14.20 1.43
C ALA A 243 10.91 -15.66 1.75
N GLU A 244 10.95 -16.05 3.03
CA GLU A 244 10.73 -17.41 3.51
C GLU A 244 9.29 -17.87 3.28
N ILE A 245 8.31 -16.96 3.36
CA ILE A 245 6.89 -17.28 3.20
C ILE A 245 6.41 -17.23 1.75
N VAL A 246 7.22 -16.70 0.84
CA VAL A 246 6.90 -16.65 -0.60
C VAL A 246 7.13 -18.03 -1.22
N ASP A 247 6.13 -18.52 -1.94
CA ASP A 247 6.21 -19.75 -2.73
C ASP A 247 6.13 -19.40 -4.22
N GLU A 248 7.30 -19.15 -4.83
CA GLU A 248 7.42 -18.77 -6.24
C GLU A 248 6.79 -19.82 -7.17
N GLU A 249 6.99 -21.12 -6.90
CA GLU A 249 6.46 -22.17 -7.75
C GLU A 249 4.92 -22.23 -7.69
N LYS A 250 4.34 -22.12 -6.49
CA LYS A 250 2.87 -22.07 -6.33
C LYS A 250 2.28 -20.86 -7.04
N MET A 251 2.93 -19.70 -7.00
CA MET A 251 2.51 -18.52 -7.75
C MET A 251 2.54 -18.74 -9.27
N MET A 252 3.64 -19.29 -9.79
CA MET A 252 3.80 -19.61 -11.21
C MET A 252 2.72 -20.59 -11.69
N ARG A 253 2.48 -21.65 -10.94
CA ARG A 253 1.45 -22.65 -11.24
C ARG A 253 0.05 -22.05 -11.18
N ALA A 254 -0.24 -21.17 -10.22
CA ALA A 254 -1.52 -20.48 -10.13
C ALA A 254 -1.78 -19.58 -11.35
N ALA A 255 -0.77 -18.85 -11.82
CA ALA A 255 -0.84 -18.05 -13.04
C ALA A 255 -1.08 -18.91 -14.30
N GLN A 256 -0.37 -20.04 -14.42
CA GLN A 256 -0.51 -20.95 -15.55
C GLN A 256 -1.85 -21.72 -15.53
N ALA A 257 -2.37 -22.07 -14.35
CA ALA A 257 -3.68 -22.70 -14.24
C ALA A 257 -4.82 -21.75 -14.65
N MET A 258 -4.60 -20.43 -14.61
CA MET A 258 -5.61 -19.44 -14.89
C MET A 258 -6.06 -19.45 -16.36
N THR A 259 -7.36 -19.30 -16.56
CA THR A 259 -8.05 -19.15 -17.85
C THR A 259 -8.90 -17.88 -17.81
N LEU A 260 -9.40 -17.45 -18.98
CA LEU A 260 -10.34 -16.32 -19.07
C LEU A 260 -11.63 -16.55 -18.27
N GLN A 261 -12.03 -17.81 -18.07
CA GLN A 261 -13.22 -18.18 -17.30
C GLN A 261 -12.97 -18.28 -15.79
N THR A 262 -11.71 -18.25 -15.36
CA THR A 262 -11.31 -18.39 -13.96
C THR A 262 -10.61 -17.15 -13.44
N LEU A 263 -10.84 -15.99 -14.06
CA LEU A 263 -10.29 -14.72 -13.57
C LEU A 263 -10.92 -14.40 -12.20
N PRO A 264 -10.16 -13.88 -11.23
CA PRO A 264 -10.73 -13.44 -9.97
C PRO A 264 -11.59 -12.18 -10.19
N PRO A 265 -12.63 -11.96 -9.35
CA PRO A 265 -13.35 -10.69 -9.37
C PRO A 265 -12.42 -9.58 -8.88
N VAL A 266 -12.61 -8.35 -9.37
CA VAL A 266 -11.94 -7.15 -8.83
C VAL A 266 -13.01 -6.12 -8.53
N PHE A 267 -12.90 -5.43 -7.39
CA PHE A 267 -13.89 -4.43 -6.99
C PHE A 267 -13.20 -3.30 -6.23
N HIS A 268 -13.91 -2.20 -6.08
CA HIS A 268 -13.48 -1.05 -5.29
C HIS A 268 -14.42 -0.87 -4.10
N LEU A 269 -13.90 -0.28 -3.04
CA LEU A 269 -14.67 0.29 -1.95
C LEU A 269 -14.97 1.76 -2.25
N GLU A 270 -16.11 2.22 -1.78
CA GLU A 270 -16.48 3.65 -1.76
C GLU A 270 -17.09 3.98 -0.39
N LEU A 271 -16.60 5.03 0.25
CA LEU A 271 -17.23 5.60 1.43
C LEU A 271 -18.58 6.21 1.04
N VAL A 272 -19.66 5.71 1.63
CA VAL A 272 -21.02 6.21 1.41
C VAL A 272 -21.37 7.29 2.43
N ARG A 273 -21.01 7.04 3.69
CA ARG A 273 -21.35 7.90 4.82
C ARG A 273 -20.30 7.75 5.91
N GLU A 274 -20.03 8.86 6.57
CA GLU A 274 -19.26 8.92 7.80
C GLU A 274 -20.10 9.71 8.82
N SER A 275 -20.24 9.22 10.04
CA SER A 275 -20.81 10.03 11.12
C SER A 275 -19.85 11.18 11.45
N SER A 276 -20.39 12.30 11.94
CA SER A 276 -19.65 13.39 12.60
C SER A 276 -18.20 13.52 12.13
N THR A 277 -17.98 14.11 10.95
CA THR A 277 -16.62 14.41 10.48
C THR A 277 -15.95 15.31 11.53
N PRO A 278 -14.84 14.87 12.16
CA PRO A 278 -14.19 15.65 13.19
C PRO A 278 -13.75 17.02 12.65
N THR A 279 -13.95 18.06 13.44
CA THR A 279 -13.65 19.44 13.08
C THR A 279 -12.24 19.81 13.57
N PRO A 280 -11.30 20.16 12.66
CA PRO A 280 -9.98 20.66 13.07
C PRO A 280 -10.09 21.87 13.98
N GLY A 281 -9.28 21.90 15.03
CA GLY A 281 -9.30 22.97 16.03
C GLY A 281 -10.39 22.84 17.10
N VAL A 282 -11.28 21.84 16.98
CA VAL A 282 -12.29 21.50 17.98
C VAL A 282 -12.11 20.06 18.44
N ASP A 283 -12.27 19.10 17.52
CA ASP A 283 -12.22 17.68 17.81
C ASP A 283 -10.80 17.10 17.77
N PHE A 284 -9.86 17.78 17.10
CA PHE A 284 -8.44 17.43 17.09
C PHE A 284 -7.57 18.62 16.65
N PHE A 285 -6.27 18.57 16.94
CA PHE A 285 -5.36 19.70 16.72
C PHE A 285 -4.13 19.28 15.92
N GLU A 286 -3.99 19.82 14.72
CA GLU A 286 -2.90 19.50 13.81
C GLU A 286 -2.41 20.75 13.08
N GLY A 287 -1.15 20.70 12.62
CA GLY A 287 -0.61 21.69 11.68
C GLY A 287 -1.19 21.52 10.27
N PRO A 288 -0.87 22.45 9.36
CA PRO A 288 -1.35 22.43 7.98
C PRO A 288 -1.07 21.10 7.26
N GLY A 289 -2.00 20.68 6.39
CA GLY A 289 -1.93 19.43 5.62
C GLY A 289 -2.47 18.20 6.35
N ARG A 290 -3.03 18.37 7.55
CA ARG A 290 -3.63 17.29 8.36
C ARG A 290 -5.03 17.66 8.87
N GLU A 291 -5.78 18.44 8.09
CA GLU A 291 -7.13 18.92 8.41
C GLU A 291 -8.21 17.83 8.30
N SER A 292 -7.84 16.60 8.00
CA SER A 292 -8.76 15.46 7.89
C SER A 292 -8.13 14.20 8.46
N GLU A 293 -8.96 13.36 9.07
CA GLU A 293 -8.62 11.98 9.44
C GLU A 293 -8.45 11.06 8.22
N SER A 294 -8.96 11.44 7.05
CA SER A 294 -8.96 10.58 5.87
C SER A 294 -7.61 10.54 5.17
N LEU A 295 -7.07 9.33 5.03
CA LEU A 295 -5.98 9.01 4.10
C LEU A 295 -6.51 8.45 2.79
N ALA A 296 -7.65 7.76 2.80
CA ALA A 296 -8.32 7.27 1.59
C ALA A 296 -9.82 7.02 1.83
N ASP A 297 -10.65 7.31 0.82
CA ASP A 297 -12.12 7.16 0.88
C ASP A 297 -12.68 6.21 -0.18
N ARG A 298 -11.82 5.70 -1.07
CA ARG A 298 -12.23 4.91 -2.24
C ARG A 298 -11.09 4.10 -2.84
N GLY A 299 -11.45 3.17 -3.71
CA GLY A 299 -10.51 2.25 -4.35
C GLY A 299 -10.40 0.98 -3.52
N MET A 300 -9.24 0.33 -3.48
CA MET A 300 -9.03 -0.88 -2.69
C MET A 300 -8.61 -0.59 -1.24
N VAL A 301 -8.60 0.70 -0.85
CA VAL A 301 -8.23 1.14 0.50
C VAL A 301 -9.18 2.24 0.95
N ILE A 302 -9.74 2.09 2.15
CA ILE A 302 -10.33 3.17 2.95
C ILE A 302 -9.51 3.25 4.24
N ALA A 303 -9.06 4.44 4.60
CA ALA A 303 -8.14 4.60 5.74
C ALA A 303 -8.43 5.87 6.53
N ARG A 304 -8.38 5.73 7.85
CA ARG A 304 -8.54 6.82 8.83
C ARG A 304 -7.38 6.83 9.82
N VAL A 305 -6.87 8.01 10.12
CA VAL A 305 -6.09 8.29 11.34
C VAL A 305 -7.08 8.79 12.39
N PHE A 306 -7.28 8.02 13.45
CA PHE A 306 -8.24 8.28 14.52
C PHE A 306 -7.68 9.41 15.43
N ARG A 307 -7.99 10.66 15.12
CA ARG A 307 -7.53 11.88 15.81
C ARG A 307 -8.63 12.52 16.67
N GLY A 308 -9.84 12.66 16.13
CA GLY A 308 -10.99 13.28 16.75
C GLY A 308 -11.38 12.64 18.09
N MET A 309 -11.90 13.44 19.01
CA MET A 309 -12.12 13.03 20.40
C MET A 309 -13.28 12.08 20.61
N GLU A 310 -14.29 12.04 19.73
CA GLU A 310 -15.41 11.09 19.85
C GLU A 310 -14.87 9.65 19.99
N ARG A 311 -15.42 8.89 20.94
CA ARG A 311 -14.94 7.53 21.24
C ARG A 311 -15.18 6.57 20.08
N GLU A 312 -16.16 6.80 19.22
CA GLU A 312 -16.50 5.91 18.12
C GLU A 312 -16.33 6.62 16.77
N ARG A 313 -15.91 5.87 15.75
CA ARG A 313 -16.11 6.23 14.35
C ARG A 313 -17.09 5.27 13.72
N LYS A 314 -18.08 5.82 13.01
CA LYS A 314 -19.02 5.04 12.21
C LYS A 314 -18.89 5.43 10.75
N ILE A 315 -18.56 4.45 9.92
CA ILE A 315 -18.58 4.61 8.45
C ILE A 315 -19.49 3.58 7.81
N THR A 316 -20.04 3.93 6.66
CA THR A 316 -20.75 3.02 5.77
C THR A 316 -19.97 2.92 4.48
N VAL A 317 -19.58 1.71 4.13
CA VAL A 317 -18.72 1.40 2.99
C VAL A 317 -19.49 0.54 2.00
N ARG A 318 -19.42 0.89 0.73
CA ARG A 318 -20.01 0.13 -0.39
C ARG A 318 -18.94 -0.62 -1.15
N VAL A 319 -19.24 -1.86 -1.51
CA VAL A 319 -18.54 -2.58 -2.59
C VAL A 319 -19.11 -2.07 -3.92
N ALA A 320 -18.30 -1.32 -4.64
CA ALA A 320 -18.60 -0.70 -5.92
C ALA A 320 -17.73 -1.28 -7.04
N ARG A 321 -18.12 -1.03 -8.30
CA ARG A 321 -17.31 -1.33 -9.50
C ARG A 321 -16.82 -2.78 -9.56
N VAL A 322 -17.69 -3.74 -9.22
CA VAL A 322 -17.35 -5.16 -9.30
C VAL A 322 -17.20 -5.56 -10.77
N GLN A 323 -16.00 -6.00 -11.13
CA GLN A 323 -15.67 -6.59 -12.42
C GLN A 323 -15.50 -8.09 -12.24
N GLU A 324 -16.43 -8.86 -12.82
CA GLU A 324 -16.37 -10.32 -12.91
C GLU A 324 -16.51 -10.70 -14.40
N CYS A 325 -15.47 -11.35 -14.95
CA CYS A 325 -15.34 -11.55 -16.39
C CYS A 325 -16.14 -12.73 -16.96
N ALA A 326 -16.60 -13.64 -16.11
CA ALA A 326 -17.32 -14.88 -16.47
C ALA A 326 -18.82 -14.82 -16.13
N GLY A 327 -19.33 -13.67 -15.66
CA GLY A 327 -20.72 -13.50 -15.23
C GLY A 327 -21.11 -14.28 -13.97
N ARG A 328 -20.14 -14.67 -13.14
CA ARG A 328 -20.41 -15.48 -11.94
C ARG A 328 -20.98 -14.64 -10.79
N PRO A 329 -21.86 -15.22 -9.95
CA PRO A 329 -22.33 -14.55 -8.75
C PRO A 329 -21.17 -14.30 -7.79
N VAL A 330 -21.15 -13.13 -7.16
CA VAL A 330 -20.09 -12.71 -6.23
C VAL A 330 -20.64 -12.64 -4.81
N ARG A 331 -19.98 -13.31 -3.87
CA ARG A 331 -20.21 -13.16 -2.42
C ARG A 331 -19.18 -12.22 -1.83
N ILE A 332 -19.58 -11.39 -0.87
CA ILE A 332 -18.68 -10.47 -0.17
C ILE A 332 -18.37 -10.99 1.24
N HIS A 333 -17.09 -11.05 1.57
CA HIS A 333 -16.59 -11.43 2.88
C HIS A 333 -15.93 -10.22 3.53
N TRP A 334 -16.39 -9.87 4.73
CA TRP A 334 -15.76 -8.87 5.59
C TRP A 334 -15.11 -9.59 6.76
N ARG A 335 -13.83 -9.30 7.03
CA ARG A 335 -13.04 -10.00 8.06
C ARG A 335 -12.17 -9.01 8.81
N ILE A 336 -12.21 -9.06 10.14
CA ILE A 336 -11.23 -8.34 10.95
C ILE A 336 -9.92 -9.14 10.87
N LEU A 337 -8.88 -8.50 10.36
CA LEU A 337 -7.56 -9.11 10.14
C LEU A 337 -6.55 -8.72 11.22
N ARG A 338 -6.76 -7.59 11.90
CA ARG A 338 -5.84 -7.07 12.91
C ARG A 338 -6.57 -6.13 13.87
N GLY A 339 -6.09 -6.09 15.12
CA GLY A 339 -6.55 -5.17 16.16
C GLY A 339 -7.45 -5.83 17.18
N ASP A 340 -8.25 -5.02 17.87
CA ASP A 340 -9.19 -5.45 18.91
C ASP A 340 -10.58 -5.70 18.31
N GLU A 341 -10.93 -6.97 18.12
CA GLU A 341 -12.22 -7.37 17.55
C GLU A 341 -13.41 -6.92 18.40
N GLU A 342 -13.27 -6.84 19.73
CA GLU A 342 -14.37 -6.41 20.62
C GLU A 342 -14.71 -4.93 20.44
N SER A 343 -13.76 -4.14 19.96
CA SER A 343 -13.98 -2.71 19.67
C SER A 343 -14.67 -2.44 18.32
N VAL A 344 -14.90 -3.48 17.52
CA VAL A 344 -15.43 -3.37 16.15
C VAL A 344 -16.83 -3.96 16.07
N THR A 345 -17.78 -3.21 15.51
CA THR A 345 -19.08 -3.75 15.08
C THR A 345 -19.19 -3.64 13.57
N LEU A 346 -19.48 -4.76 12.91
CA LEU A 346 -19.67 -4.83 11.47
C LEU A 346 -21.07 -5.35 11.14
N THR A 347 -21.87 -4.52 10.47
CA THR A 347 -23.24 -4.86 10.07
C THR A 347 -23.38 -4.74 8.56
N GLN A 348 -23.56 -5.87 7.88
CA GLN A 348 -23.81 -5.89 6.44
C GLN A 348 -25.25 -5.49 6.14
N SER A 349 -25.46 -4.79 5.03
CA SER A 349 -26.79 -4.44 4.54
C SER A 349 -27.46 -5.66 3.90
N GLU A 350 -28.76 -5.84 4.15
CA GLU A 350 -29.56 -6.90 3.54
C GLU A 350 -29.94 -6.57 2.09
N THR A 351 -29.93 -5.29 1.72
CA THR A 351 -30.51 -4.79 0.45
C THR A 351 -29.48 -4.16 -0.49
N ALA A 352 -28.26 -3.93 -0.02
CA ALA A 352 -27.19 -3.29 -0.79
C ALA A 352 -25.85 -3.97 -0.49
N PRO A 353 -24.86 -3.93 -1.41
CA PRO A 353 -23.53 -4.47 -1.19
C PRO A 353 -22.71 -3.52 -0.29
N GLU A 354 -23.20 -3.27 0.91
CA GLU A 354 -22.68 -2.28 1.87
C GLU A 354 -22.49 -2.90 3.25
N ALA A 355 -21.55 -2.35 4.02
CA ALA A 355 -21.45 -2.63 5.44
C ALA A 355 -21.29 -1.32 6.23
N THR A 356 -21.96 -1.26 7.37
CA THR A 356 -21.71 -0.26 8.40
C THR A 356 -20.65 -0.82 9.35
N ILE A 357 -19.57 -0.05 9.51
CA ILE A 357 -18.45 -0.37 10.38
C ILE A 357 -18.43 0.67 11.49
N ARG A 358 -18.43 0.22 12.74
CA ARG A 358 -18.19 1.04 13.92
C ARG A 358 -16.91 0.59 14.57
N VAL A 359 -16.05 1.54 14.92
CA VAL A 359 -14.79 1.28 15.61
C VAL A 359 -14.73 2.19 16.83
N LYS A 360 -14.67 1.58 18.01
CA LYS A 360 -14.45 2.29 19.27
C LYS A 360 -12.96 2.47 19.52
N TRP A 361 -12.60 3.64 20.00
CA TRP A 361 -11.28 3.91 20.54
C TRP A 361 -11.07 3.06 21.79
N THR A 362 -10.06 2.20 21.71
CA THR A 362 -9.48 1.47 22.83
C THR A 362 -7.98 1.77 22.86
N LYS A 363 -7.31 1.44 23.97
CA LYS A 363 -5.87 1.72 24.10
C LYS A 363 -5.10 0.86 23.08
N PRO A 364 -4.45 1.47 22.06
CA PRO A 364 -3.82 0.71 20.99
C PRO A 364 -2.50 0.06 21.44
N GLY A 365 -2.15 -1.06 20.82
CA GLY A 365 -0.94 -1.83 21.15
C GLY A 365 -1.16 -3.34 21.06
N TRP A 366 -1.89 -3.80 20.06
CA TRP A 366 -2.28 -5.21 19.90
C TRP A 366 -1.19 -6.00 19.21
N THR A 367 -1.08 -7.28 19.54
CA THR A 367 -0.19 -8.18 18.80
C THR A 367 -0.73 -8.41 17.40
N ALA A 368 0.03 -7.99 16.38
CA ALA A 368 -0.25 -8.31 14.99
C ALA A 368 -0.19 -9.83 14.79
N PRO A 369 -1.13 -10.41 14.03
CA PRO A 369 -1.07 -11.83 13.68
C PRO A 369 0.18 -12.14 12.83
N GLY A 370 0.69 -13.36 12.98
CA GLY A 370 1.86 -13.84 12.26
C GLY A 370 3.07 -14.14 13.16
N PRO A 371 4.16 -14.68 12.57
CA PRO A 371 5.29 -15.20 13.34
C PRO A 371 6.07 -14.11 14.09
N LEU A 372 6.12 -12.89 13.53
CA LEU A 372 6.81 -11.76 14.14
C LEU A 372 6.04 -11.12 15.31
N ARG A 373 4.80 -11.53 15.64
CA ARG A 373 4.04 -11.06 16.83
C ARG A 373 4.28 -9.59 17.26
N ILE A 374 4.36 -8.67 16.31
CA ILE A 374 4.78 -7.28 16.58
C ILE A 374 3.61 -6.47 17.14
N THR A 375 3.90 -5.38 17.83
CA THR A 375 2.85 -4.48 18.31
C THR A 375 2.32 -3.61 17.18
N SER A 376 1.02 -3.64 16.94
CA SER A 376 0.31 -2.80 15.97
C SER A 376 -0.71 -1.89 16.65
N ARG A 377 -1.00 -0.80 15.96
CA ARG A 377 -1.88 0.29 16.41
C ARG A 377 -2.95 0.60 15.38
N ARG A 378 -3.23 -0.35 14.50
CA ARG A 378 -4.35 -0.26 13.58
C ARG A 378 -5.33 -1.40 13.78
N ILE A 379 -6.59 -1.09 13.57
CA ILE A 379 -7.61 -2.06 13.25
C ILE A 379 -7.66 -2.17 11.73
N GLU A 380 -7.60 -3.39 11.23
CA GLU A 380 -7.60 -3.69 9.80
C GLU A 380 -8.74 -4.65 9.48
N ILE A 381 -9.58 -4.27 8.53
CA ILE A 381 -10.69 -5.09 8.04
C ILE A 381 -10.40 -5.40 6.57
N GLY A 382 -10.27 -6.68 6.24
CA GLY A 382 -10.20 -7.18 4.88
C GLY A 382 -11.60 -7.34 4.28
N VAL A 383 -11.74 -6.93 3.02
CA VAL A 383 -12.94 -7.12 2.22
C VAL A 383 -12.57 -7.92 0.98
N PHE A 384 -13.32 -8.99 0.72
CA PHE A 384 -13.02 -9.96 -0.35
C PHE A 384 -14.28 -10.29 -1.13
N ALA A 385 -14.16 -10.34 -2.45
CA ALA A 385 -15.17 -10.89 -3.32
C ALA A 385 -14.83 -12.34 -3.67
N ASP A 386 -15.81 -13.24 -3.63
CA ASP A 386 -15.68 -14.65 -3.96
C ASP A 386 -16.65 -14.99 -5.09
N ASN A 387 -16.12 -15.38 -6.24
CA ASN A 387 -16.94 -15.84 -7.37
C ASN A 387 -17.15 -17.37 -7.39
N GLY A 388 -16.81 -18.06 -6.30
CA GLY A 388 -16.89 -19.51 -6.14
C GLY A 388 -15.64 -20.26 -6.64
N ASP A 389 -14.82 -19.64 -7.48
CA ASP A 389 -13.60 -20.23 -8.03
C ASP A 389 -12.35 -19.55 -7.47
N ARG A 390 -12.36 -18.22 -7.35
CA ARG A 390 -11.26 -17.43 -6.75
C ARG A 390 -11.80 -16.29 -5.91
N TYR A 391 -11.02 -15.93 -4.90
CA TYR A 391 -11.17 -14.66 -4.23
C TYR A 391 -10.57 -13.55 -5.09
N SER A 392 -11.09 -12.34 -4.91
CA SER A 392 -10.48 -11.10 -5.40
C SER A 392 -9.14 -10.85 -4.71
N PRO A 393 -8.29 -9.96 -5.27
CA PRO A 393 -7.33 -9.24 -4.44
C PRO A 393 -8.02 -8.57 -3.23
N PRO A 394 -7.29 -8.35 -2.11
CA PRO A 394 -7.87 -7.75 -0.93
C PRO A 394 -8.22 -6.28 -1.17
N CYS A 395 -9.32 -5.82 -0.58
CA CYS A 395 -9.49 -4.42 -0.22
C CYS A 395 -9.38 -4.28 1.30
N PHE A 396 -8.88 -3.14 1.78
CA PHE A 396 -8.69 -2.88 3.20
C PHE A 396 -9.48 -1.67 3.68
N VAL A 397 -10.07 -1.78 4.87
CA VAL A 397 -10.58 -0.66 5.66
C VAL A 397 -9.74 -0.58 6.93
N THR A 398 -9.05 0.54 7.14
CA THR A 398 -8.10 0.71 8.25
C THR A 398 -8.44 1.90 9.14
N PHE A 399 -8.31 1.70 10.45
CA PHE A 399 -8.31 2.75 11.46
C PHE A 399 -7.00 2.70 12.22
N TYR A 400 -6.15 3.71 12.05
CA TYR A 400 -4.88 3.86 12.76
C TYR A 400 -5.06 4.76 13.98
N PHE A 401 -4.56 4.31 15.12
CA PHE A 401 -4.62 5.02 16.39
C PHE A 401 -3.26 5.63 16.73
N LEU A 402 -3.25 6.92 17.08
CA LEU A 402 -2.04 7.64 17.43
C LEU A 402 -1.42 7.09 18.74
N PRO A 403 -0.15 6.66 18.73
CA PRO A 403 0.50 6.15 19.94
C PRO A 403 0.94 7.20 20.96
N ASN A 404 1.08 8.45 20.53
CA ASN A 404 1.62 9.56 21.31
C ASN A 404 0.53 10.34 22.07
N GLU A 405 -0.59 9.70 22.36
CA GLU A 405 -1.66 10.30 23.14
C GLU A 405 -2.31 9.26 24.05
N GLN A 406 -2.84 9.74 25.18
CA GLN A 406 -3.68 8.96 26.07
C GLN A 406 -5.03 9.65 26.21
N ARG A 407 -6.11 8.87 26.11
CA ARG A 407 -7.48 9.36 26.24
C ARG A 407 -8.18 8.73 27.43
N ARG A 408 -9.03 9.52 28.08
CA ARG A 408 -9.98 9.04 29.09
C ARG A 408 -11.38 9.44 28.68
N TYR A 409 -12.31 8.52 28.88
CA TYR A 409 -13.73 8.70 28.60
C TYR A 409 -14.55 8.46 29.88
N ASP A 410 -15.72 9.08 29.98
CA ASP A 410 -16.70 8.77 31.02
C ASP A 410 -17.54 7.52 30.69
N ASP A 411 -18.51 7.21 31.55
CA ASP A 411 -19.44 6.10 31.40
C ASP A 411 -20.43 6.26 30.24
N ARG A 412 -20.51 7.46 29.65
CA ARG A 412 -21.33 7.81 28.48
C ARG A 412 -20.50 7.95 27.22
N ASP A 413 -19.27 7.45 27.21
CA ASP A 413 -18.33 7.52 26.08
C ASP A 413 -17.95 8.97 25.68
N ARG A 414 -18.10 9.96 26.57
CA ARG A 414 -17.65 11.36 26.34
C ARG A 414 -16.19 11.52 26.76
N ILE A 415 -15.42 12.27 25.97
CA ILE A 415 -14.00 12.52 26.26
C ILE A 415 -13.88 13.33 27.57
N LEU A 416 -12.98 12.95 28.47
CA LEU A 416 -12.69 13.69 29.70
C LEU A 416 -11.30 14.34 29.64
N GLU A 417 -10.34 13.63 29.05
CA GLU A 417 -8.96 14.08 28.94
C GLU A 417 -8.32 13.50 27.68
N THR A 418 -7.55 14.34 26.99
CA THR A 418 -6.55 13.90 26.01
C THR A 418 -5.19 14.44 26.43
N ASP A 419 -4.28 13.56 26.85
CA ASP A 419 -2.90 13.94 27.17
C ASP A 419 -1.99 13.65 25.98
N TYR A 420 -1.57 14.72 25.28
CA TYR A 420 -0.65 14.62 24.14
C TYR A 420 0.83 14.66 24.56
N ARG A 421 1.11 14.92 25.84
CA ARG A 421 2.46 14.82 26.42
C ARG A 421 2.79 13.37 26.77
N PHE A 422 1.83 12.45 26.62
CA PHE A 422 2.02 11.03 26.87
C PHE A 422 3.20 10.50 26.07
N ASN A 423 4.23 10.03 26.78
CA ASN A 423 5.42 9.45 26.18
C ASN A 423 5.14 7.99 25.77
N GLY A 424 4.37 7.84 24.70
CA GLY A 424 4.05 6.56 24.08
C GLY A 424 5.22 6.01 23.26
N THR A 425 4.91 5.50 22.07
CA THR A 425 5.95 5.07 21.13
C THR A 425 6.21 6.13 20.07
N PHE A 426 7.19 5.90 19.20
CA PHE A 426 7.40 6.71 18.02
C PHE A 426 6.12 6.79 17.16
N THR A 427 5.76 8.02 16.79
CA THR A 427 4.68 8.29 15.83
C THR A 427 5.26 9.11 14.69
N ASP A 428 4.94 8.73 13.47
CA ASP A 428 5.42 9.45 12.30
C ASP A 428 4.84 10.87 12.26
N ILE A 429 5.72 11.87 12.07
CA ILE A 429 5.36 13.29 12.02
C ILE A 429 4.45 13.65 10.82
N THR A 430 4.39 12.78 9.82
CA THR A 430 3.44 12.90 8.70
C THR A 430 2.00 12.62 9.14
N LEU A 431 1.80 11.83 10.20
CA LEU A 431 0.48 11.45 10.72
C LEU A 431 -0.01 12.39 11.82
N THR A 432 0.87 13.01 12.58
CA THR A 432 0.49 13.91 13.69
C THR A 432 1.58 14.91 14.01
N SER A 433 1.18 16.06 14.53
CA SER A 433 2.05 17.12 15.03
C SER A 433 2.32 16.91 16.53
N THR A 434 3.54 17.16 16.99
CA THR A 434 3.89 17.09 18.41
C THR A 434 3.16 18.16 19.21
N LYS A 435 2.36 17.77 20.21
CA LYS A 435 1.53 18.68 21.01
C LYS A 435 2.04 18.71 22.46
N PRO A 436 2.59 19.82 22.97
CA PRO A 436 3.19 19.88 24.30
C PRO A 436 2.18 20.04 25.47
N TRP A 437 0.90 19.74 25.25
CA TRP A 437 -0.17 20.00 26.22
C TRP A 437 -1.07 18.78 26.46
N ARG A 438 -1.90 18.89 27.50
CA ARG A 438 -3.11 18.07 27.65
C ARG A 438 -4.35 18.94 27.65
N ASP A 439 -5.48 18.36 27.26
CA ASP A 439 -6.78 18.99 27.26
C ASP A 439 -7.74 18.26 28.21
N LEU A 440 -8.43 19.01 29.08
CA LEU A 440 -9.42 18.55 30.06
C LEU A 440 -10.80 19.09 29.68
N TYR A 441 -11.73 18.21 29.32
CA TYR A 441 -13.02 18.60 28.73
C TYR A 441 -14.10 18.82 29.78
N HIS A 442 -14.89 19.87 29.56
CA HIS A 442 -15.96 20.29 30.45
C HIS A 442 -17.32 20.09 29.81
N TYR A 443 -18.27 19.60 30.61
CA TYR A 443 -19.63 19.37 30.16
C TYR A 443 -20.61 20.03 31.10
N ASP A 444 -21.69 20.55 30.51
CA ASP A 444 -22.85 20.97 31.28
C ASP A 444 -23.47 19.75 31.98
N LYS A 445 -23.77 19.91 33.27
CA LYS A 445 -24.24 18.78 34.11
C LYS A 445 -25.65 18.34 33.76
N GLU A 446 -26.49 19.25 33.27
CA GLU A 446 -27.91 18.99 32.99
C GLU A 446 -28.11 18.47 31.56
N SER A 447 -27.67 19.23 30.56
CA SER A 447 -27.80 18.90 29.14
C SER A 447 -26.78 17.87 28.66
N GLY A 448 -25.64 17.74 29.35
CA GLY A 448 -24.54 16.88 28.94
C GLY A 448 -23.74 17.41 27.75
N ALA A 449 -24.03 18.62 27.27
CA ALA A 449 -23.34 19.25 26.14
C ALA A 449 -21.90 19.67 26.53
N LEU A 450 -20.98 19.59 25.56
CA LEU A 450 -19.63 20.14 25.71
C LEU A 450 -19.73 21.65 25.93
N THR A 451 -19.11 22.17 26.98
CA THR A 451 -19.03 23.61 27.24
C THR A 451 -17.67 24.20 26.86
N GLY A 452 -16.63 23.37 26.81
CA GLY A 452 -15.26 23.81 26.52
C GLY A 452 -14.21 22.84 27.03
N TRP A 453 -12.96 23.28 27.07
CA TRP A 453 -11.87 22.54 27.71
C TRP A 453 -10.80 23.47 28.29
N THR A 454 -10.14 23.00 29.34
CA THR A 454 -8.90 23.61 29.85
C THR A 454 -7.70 22.96 29.16
N ARG A 455 -6.80 23.76 28.63
CA ARG A 455 -5.50 23.31 28.11
C ARG A 455 -4.39 23.60 29.10
N GLU A 456 -3.60 22.57 29.41
CA GLU A 456 -2.44 22.68 30.30
C GLU A 456 -1.14 22.35 29.56
N GLU A 457 -0.22 23.29 29.57
CA GLU A 457 1.14 23.15 29.03
C GLU A 457 2.16 23.41 30.14
N GLU A 458 3.21 22.60 30.22
CA GLU A 458 4.23 22.71 31.27
C GLU A 458 4.92 24.09 31.23
N GLY A 459 5.03 24.73 32.39
CA GLY A 459 5.63 26.06 32.52
C GLY A 459 4.75 27.22 32.05
N LYS A 460 3.49 26.96 31.68
CA LYS A 460 2.50 28.00 31.31
C LYS A 460 1.28 27.95 32.21
N ALA A 461 0.59 29.08 32.34
CA ALA A 461 -0.71 29.12 32.99
C ALA A 461 -1.74 28.35 32.12
N PRO A 462 -2.67 27.58 32.72
CA PRO A 462 -3.76 26.95 31.99
C PRO A 462 -4.59 28.00 31.24
N VAL A 463 -5.10 27.61 30.08
CA VAL A 463 -5.99 28.46 29.27
C VAL A 463 -7.29 27.75 28.98
N GLU A 464 -8.38 28.53 28.86
CA GLU A 464 -9.73 28.00 28.68
C GLU A 464 -10.20 28.18 27.23
N PHE A 465 -10.94 27.20 26.74
CA PHE A 465 -11.61 27.24 25.44
C PHE A 465 -13.10 27.07 25.61
N ASP A 466 -13.88 27.68 24.72
CA ASP A 466 -15.29 27.30 24.57
C ASP A 466 -15.46 26.05 23.69
N ALA A 467 -16.70 25.53 23.64
CA ALA A 467 -17.06 24.37 22.83
C ALA A 467 -16.82 24.53 21.33
N GLY A 468 -16.62 25.76 20.84
CA GLY A 468 -16.31 26.06 19.45
C GLY A 468 -14.81 26.17 19.16
N GLY A 469 -13.94 25.89 20.14
CA GLY A 469 -12.49 25.97 20.00
C GLY A 469 -11.92 27.38 19.96
N ARG A 470 -12.64 28.35 20.52
CA ARG A 470 -12.15 29.73 20.70
C ARG A 470 -11.53 29.87 22.08
N LEU A 471 -10.37 30.51 22.14
CA LEU A 471 -9.66 30.82 23.38
C LEU A 471 -10.42 31.88 24.18
N LEU A 472 -10.70 31.61 25.45
CA LEU A 472 -11.33 32.56 26.36
C LEU A 472 -10.26 33.45 27.00
N GLN A 473 -10.37 34.76 26.78
CA GLN A 473 -9.48 35.78 27.34
C GLN A 473 -10.29 36.95 27.89
N GLU A 474 -9.61 37.86 28.59
CA GLU A 474 -10.18 39.18 28.92
C GLU A 474 -10.64 39.89 27.63
N GLY A 475 -11.94 40.17 27.55
CA GLY A 475 -12.57 40.76 26.35
C GLY A 475 -13.30 39.78 25.43
N GLY A 476 -13.35 38.47 25.76
CA GLY A 476 -14.22 37.49 25.10
C GLY A 476 -13.48 36.33 24.42
N ALA A 477 -14.22 35.56 23.63
CA ALA A 477 -13.73 34.38 22.93
C ALA A 477 -13.05 34.75 21.60
N ARG A 478 -11.82 34.28 21.37
CA ARG A 478 -11.03 34.57 20.16
C ARG A 478 -10.72 33.31 19.34
N PRO A 479 -10.81 33.36 18.01
CA PRO A 479 -10.42 32.23 17.16
C PRO A 479 -8.92 31.95 17.25
N VAL A 480 -8.57 30.68 17.09
CA VAL A 480 -7.21 30.17 17.24
C VAL A 480 -6.78 29.45 15.96
N ARG A 481 -5.50 29.56 15.63
CA ARG A 481 -4.83 28.80 14.58
C ARG A 481 -3.69 27.97 15.18
N TYR A 482 -3.42 26.85 14.52
CA TYR A 482 -2.38 25.92 14.89
C TYR A 482 -1.27 25.93 13.83
N GLU A 483 -0.04 26.19 14.27
CA GLU A 483 1.12 26.31 13.40
C GLU A 483 2.26 25.45 13.94
N ILE A 484 3.13 24.94 13.08
CA ILE A 484 4.30 24.19 13.51
C ILE A 484 5.44 25.18 13.79
N ASP A 485 5.98 25.16 14.99
CA ASP A 485 7.19 25.91 15.33
C ASP A 485 8.37 25.41 14.48
N ALA A 486 9.01 26.31 13.74
CA ALA A 486 10.09 25.94 12.82
C ALA A 486 11.37 25.43 13.52
N THR A 487 11.53 25.71 14.81
CA THR A 487 12.73 25.35 15.59
C THR A 487 12.51 24.07 16.41
N THR A 488 11.35 23.96 17.06
CA THR A 488 11.03 22.85 17.96
C THR A 488 10.18 21.77 17.31
N HIS A 489 9.60 22.05 16.13
CA HIS A 489 8.64 21.19 15.43
C HIS A 489 7.40 20.83 16.27
N ARG A 490 7.15 21.59 17.34
CA ARG A 490 5.95 21.47 18.17
C ARG A 490 4.84 22.30 17.58
N LEU A 491 3.61 21.84 17.76
CA LEU A 491 2.43 22.60 17.44
C LEU A 491 2.35 23.78 18.41
N LEU A 492 2.12 24.96 17.85
CA LEU A 492 1.87 26.20 18.56
C LEU A 492 0.43 26.59 18.38
N GLN A 493 -0.12 27.16 19.44
CA GLN A 493 -1.41 27.80 19.45
C GLN A 493 -1.21 29.31 19.29
N LYS A 494 -1.83 29.93 18.28
CA LYS A 494 -1.82 31.38 18.07
C LYS A 494 -3.24 31.92 17.98
N THR A 495 -3.52 33.04 18.66
CA THR A 495 -4.76 33.80 18.43
C THR A 495 -4.69 34.42 17.04
N SER A 496 -5.77 34.31 16.27
CA SER A 496 -5.85 35.07 15.01
C SER A 496 -5.97 36.56 15.34
N GLU A 497 -5.25 37.40 14.60
CA GLU A 497 -5.39 38.86 14.64
C GLU A 497 -6.78 39.33 14.21
#